data_AF-A0A1B3WM76-F1
#
_entry.id   AF-A0A1B3WM76-F1
#
_cell.length_a   1.000
_cell.length_b   1.000
_cell.length_c   1.000
_cell.angle_alpha   90.00
_cell.angle_beta   90.00
_cell.angle_gamma   90.00
#
_symmetry.space_group_name_H-M   'P 1'
#
loop_
_entity.id
_entity.type
_entity.pdbx_description
1 polymer ?
#
loop_
_entity_poly.entity_id
_entity_poly.type
_entity_poly.pdbx_seq_one_letter_code
_entity_poly.pdbx_strand_id
1 'polypeptide(L)'
;MPQRERRNAPDRSSGEEERSARRLTGSQLAGIVLIAAVLFNLQNVVIPPGGREDWMMLAVLAGMLTAGAILLGLPAILKRNRPREK
;
A
#
# COMPACT_ATOMS: atom_id res chain seq x y z
N MET A 1 -35.31 -48.75 6.27
CA MET A 1 -34.85 -47.39 6.63
C MET A 1 -33.34 -47.32 6.40
N PRO A 2 -32.82 -46.66 5.34
CA PRO A 2 -31.37 -46.58 5.14
C PRO A 2 -30.79 -45.36 5.87
N GLN A 3 -29.76 -45.61 6.68
CA GLN A 3 -28.95 -44.59 7.32
C GLN A 3 -28.31 -43.67 6.27
N ARG A 4 -28.65 -42.38 6.32
CA ARG A 4 -27.86 -41.33 5.66
C ARG A 4 -26.68 -41.00 6.57
N GLU A 5 -25.61 -41.72 6.33
CA GLU A 5 -24.24 -41.35 6.65
C GLU A 5 -24.02 -39.89 6.24
N ARG A 6 -24.03 -39.00 7.24
CA ARG A 6 -23.67 -37.58 7.06
C ARG A 6 -22.20 -37.58 6.66
N ARG A 7 -21.93 -37.62 5.35
CA ARG A 7 -20.63 -37.29 4.79
C ARG A 7 -20.21 -35.96 5.38
N ASN A 8 -19.15 -36.03 6.18
CA ASN A 8 -18.28 -34.92 6.50
C ASN A 8 -18.01 -34.16 5.20
N ALA A 9 -18.65 -32.99 5.05
CA ALA A 9 -18.22 -32.04 4.05
C ALA A 9 -16.83 -31.58 4.50
N PRO A 10 -15.77 -31.76 3.70
CA PRO A 10 -14.49 -31.19 4.03
C PRO A 10 -14.65 -29.67 3.98
N ASP A 11 -14.52 -29.08 5.16
CA ASP A 11 -13.91 -27.80 5.45
C ASP A 11 -13.65 -26.92 4.20
N ARG A 12 -14.68 -26.20 3.77
CA ARG A 12 -14.56 -25.12 2.78
C ARG A 12 -14.31 -23.76 3.44
N SER A 13 -13.91 -23.74 4.72
CA SER A 13 -13.66 -22.50 5.46
C SER A 13 -12.19 -22.11 5.52
N SER A 14 -11.27 -22.96 5.08
CA SER A 14 -9.82 -22.75 5.23
C SER A 14 -9.09 -22.28 3.97
N GLY A 15 -9.81 -21.99 2.87
CA GLY A 15 -9.20 -21.63 1.57
C GLY A 15 -9.50 -20.21 1.04
N GLU A 16 -10.33 -19.43 1.72
CA GLU A 16 -10.70 -18.08 1.25
C GLU A 16 -9.79 -16.96 1.78
N GLU A 17 -8.99 -17.22 2.81
CA GLU A 17 -8.02 -16.23 3.32
C GLU A 17 -6.79 -16.05 2.42
N GLU A 18 -6.50 -17.00 1.53
CA GLU A 18 -5.27 -16.97 0.72
C GLU A 18 -5.44 -16.27 -0.64
N ARG A 19 -6.65 -15.85 -1.02
CA ARG A 19 -6.92 -15.27 -2.35
C ARG A 19 -7.22 -13.77 -2.40
N SER A 20 -7.04 -13.07 -1.29
CA SER A 20 -6.96 -11.60 -1.30
C SER A 20 -5.53 -11.10 -1.10
N ALA A 21 -4.54 -11.76 -1.71
CA ALA A 21 -3.32 -11.08 -2.15
C ALA A 21 -3.73 -10.07 -3.23
N ARG A 22 -4.31 -8.95 -2.79
CA ARG A 22 -4.69 -7.80 -3.61
C ARG A 22 -3.46 -7.46 -4.44
N ARG A 23 -3.48 -7.81 -5.73
CA ARG A 23 -2.34 -7.57 -6.64
C ARG A 23 -2.00 -6.08 -6.55
N LEU A 24 -0.92 -5.77 -5.87
CA LEU A 24 -0.43 -4.40 -5.76
C LEU A 24 -0.09 -3.95 -7.17
N THR A 25 -0.65 -2.83 -7.59
CA THR A 25 -0.29 -2.26 -8.89
C THR A 25 1.16 -1.76 -8.83
N GLY A 26 1.88 -1.73 -9.96
CA GLY A 26 3.26 -1.21 -9.98
C GLY A 26 3.39 0.19 -9.38
N SER A 27 2.36 1.03 -9.56
CA SER A 27 2.25 2.35 -8.92
C SER A 27 2.10 2.30 -7.40
N GLN A 28 1.41 1.29 -6.87
CA GLN A 28 1.29 1.09 -5.42
C GLN A 28 2.61 0.63 -4.83
N LEU A 29 3.31 -0.30 -5.50
CA LEU A 29 4.62 -0.76 -5.06
C LEU A 29 5.63 0.40 -5.04
N ALA A 30 5.70 1.19 -6.11
CA ALA A 30 6.55 2.37 -6.18
C ALA A 30 6.22 3.41 -5.09
N GLY A 31 4.94 3.63 -4.81
CA GLY A 31 4.50 4.52 -3.73
C GLY A 31 4.91 4.02 -2.35
N ILE A 32 4.79 2.72 -2.08
CA ILE A 32 5.26 2.09 -0.83
C ILE A 32 6.78 2.24 -0.69
N VAL A 33 7.55 1.97 -1.76
CA VAL A 33 9.01 2.11 -1.75
C VAL A 33 9.44 3.54 -1.48
N LEU A 34 8.78 4.53 -2.09
CA LEU A 34 9.02 5.96 -1.83
C LEU A 34 8.80 6.32 -0.35
N ILE A 35 7.68 5.87 0.24
CA ILE A 35 7.41 6.11 1.66
C ILE A 35 8.42 5.39 2.55
N ALA A 36 8.75 4.14 2.24
CA ALA A 36 9.74 3.37 2.99
C ALA A 36 11.14 4.02 2.95
N ALA A 37 11.56 4.59 1.82
CA ALA A 37 12.81 5.31 1.71
C ALA A 37 12.86 6.56 2.61
N VAL A 38 11.74 7.27 2.74
CA VAL A 38 11.61 8.40 3.67
C VAL A 38 11.68 7.92 5.12
N LEU A 39 10.99 6.84 5.47
CA LEU A 39 11.02 6.24 6.81
C LEU A 39 12.41 5.71 7.18
N PHE A 40 13.17 5.17 6.23
CA PHE A 40 14.55 4.74 6.48
C PHE A 40 15.45 5.94 6.82
N ASN A 41 15.18 7.10 6.22
CA ASN A 41 15.88 8.34 6.53
C ASN A 41 15.24 9.15 7.67
N LEU A 42 14.34 8.56 8.46
CA LEU A 42 13.62 9.26 9.52
C LEU A 42 14.57 9.87 10.58
N GLN A 43 15.72 9.25 10.84
CA GLN A 43 16.74 9.80 11.74
C GLN A 43 17.23 11.19 11.28
N ASN A 44 17.43 11.36 9.97
CA ASN A 44 17.83 12.64 9.38
C ASN A 44 16.71 13.69 9.37
N VAL A 45 15.46 13.27 9.56
CA VAL A 45 14.30 14.16 9.68
C VAL A 45 14.10 14.62 11.13
N VAL A 46 14.40 13.76 12.10
CA VAL A 46 14.23 14.04 13.53
C VAL A 46 15.38 14.88 14.10
N ILE A 47 16.60 14.71 13.56
CA ILE A 47 17.75 15.53 13.93
C ILE A 47 17.63 16.88 13.19
N PRO A 48 17.65 18.01 13.91
CA PRO A 48 17.54 19.32 13.27
C PRO A 48 18.72 19.56 12.31
N PRO A 49 18.45 20.04 11.08
CA PRO A 49 19.49 20.26 10.06
C PRO A 49 20.48 21.33 10.52
N GLY A 50 21.77 21.01 10.46
CA GLY A 50 22.85 21.91 10.86
C GLY A 50 23.41 22.75 9.72
N GLY A 51 23.29 22.28 8.47
CA GLY A 51 23.83 22.92 7.29
C GLY A 51 22.86 23.00 6.09
N ARG A 52 23.27 23.75 5.06
CA ARG A 52 22.50 23.91 3.81
C ARG A 52 22.25 22.59 3.08
N GLU A 53 23.19 21.65 3.18
CA GLU A 53 23.10 20.32 2.58
C GLU A 53 21.99 19.48 3.24
N ASP A 54 21.85 19.56 4.57
CA ASP A 54 20.79 18.89 5.33
C ASP A 54 19.39 19.40 4.96
N TRP A 55 19.27 20.72 4.75
CA TRP A 55 18.04 21.33 4.25
C TRP A 55 17.67 20.84 2.84
N MET A 56 18.67 20.65 1.98
CA MET A 56 18.45 20.14 0.62
C MET A 56 17.99 18.68 0.66
N MET A 57 18.58 17.86 1.55
CA MET A 57 18.13 16.50 1.80
C MET A 57 16.68 16.47 2.30
N LEU A 58 16.33 17.27 3.30
CA LEU A 58 14.96 17.38 3.82
C LEU A 58 13.94 17.76 2.73
N ALA A 59 14.29 18.69 1.83
CA ALA A 59 13.45 19.07 0.70
C ALA A 59 13.23 17.90 -0.27
N VAL A 60 14.27 17.12 -0.57
CA VAL A 60 14.17 15.91 -1.41
C VAL A 60 13.29 14.85 -0.75
N LEU A 61 13.45 14.61 0.55
CA LEU A 61 12.62 13.67 1.30
C LEU A 61 11.14 14.09 1.30
N ALA A 62 10.86 15.38 1.52
CA ALA A 62 9.49 15.91 1.48
C ALA A 62 8.86 15.75 0.07
N GLY A 63 9.65 15.96 -0.99
CA GLY A 63 9.24 15.71 -2.36
C GLY A 63 8.92 14.23 -2.63
N MET A 64 9.79 13.31 -2.18
CA MET A 64 9.57 11.87 -2.30
C MET A 64 8.32 11.41 -1.54
N LEU A 65 8.09 11.93 -0.33
CA LEU A 65 6.90 11.61 0.46
C LEU A 65 5.63 12.05 -0.26
N THR A 66 5.63 13.26 -0.81
CA THR A 66 4.51 13.81 -1.57
C THR A 66 4.26 13.00 -2.85
N ALA A 67 5.31 12.66 -3.60
CA ALA A 67 5.21 11.82 -4.78
C ALA A 67 4.66 10.42 -4.45
N GLY A 68 5.14 9.78 -3.38
CA GLY A 68 4.64 8.49 -2.91
C GLY A 68 3.16 8.55 -2.50
N ALA A 69 2.76 9.59 -1.77
CA ALA A 69 1.38 9.83 -1.39
C ALA A 69 0.45 10.02 -2.61
N ILE A 70 0.90 10.78 -3.62
CA ILE A 70 0.18 10.93 -4.90
C ILE A 70 0.07 9.57 -5.60
N LEU A 71 1.16 8.81 -5.71
CA LEU A 71 1.16 7.53 -6.43
C LEU A 71 0.22 6.49 -5.80
N LEU A 72 0.07 6.53 -4.47
CA LEU A 72 -0.88 5.70 -3.72
C LEU A 72 -2.33 6.24 -3.77
N GLY A 73 -2.51 7.55 -3.66
CA GLY A 73 -3.82 8.21 -3.56
C GLY A 73 -4.51 8.42 -4.91
N LEU A 74 -3.76 8.76 -5.96
CA LEU A 74 -4.28 9.07 -7.29
C LEU A 74 -5.11 7.93 -7.90
N PRO A 75 -4.67 6.64 -7.91
CA PRO A 75 -5.50 5.55 -8.41
C PRO A 75 -6.76 5.31 -7.57
N ALA A 76 -6.75 5.66 -6.27
CA ALA A 76 -7.93 5.57 -5.41
C ALA A 76 -8.95 6.69 -5.71
N ILE A 77 -8.47 7.91 -5.97
CA ILE A 77 -9.31 9.07 -6.33
C ILE A 77 -9.91 8.89 -7.74
N LEU A 78 -9.12 8.41 -8.70
CA LEU A 78 -9.58 8.10 -10.06
C LEU A 78 -10.62 6.97 -10.08
N LYS A 79 -10.50 5.95 -9.22
CA LYS A 79 -11.53 4.91 -9.06
C LYS A 79 -12.83 5.45 -8.46
N ARG A 80 -12.74 6.42 -7.55
CA ARG A 80 -13.89 7.03 -6.86
C ARG A 80 -14.72 7.92 -7.78
N ASN A 81 -14.07 8.54 -8.78
CA ASN A 81 -14.72 9.43 -9.75
C ASN A 81 -14.99 8.78 -11.11
N ARG A 82 -14.90 7.45 -11.27
CA ARG A 82 -15.41 6.82 -12.50
C ARG A 82 -16.92 7.06 -12.55
N PRO A 83 -17.44 7.87 -13.49
CA PRO A 83 -18.87 7.85 -13.75
C PRO A 83 -19.19 6.42 -14.15
N ARG A 84 -20.17 5.79 -13.50
CA ARG A 84 -20.78 4.58 -14.02
C ARG A 84 -21.38 4.97 -15.37
N GLU A 85 -20.69 4.69 -16.47
CA GLU A 85 -21.34 4.62 -17.78
C GLU A 85 -22.47 3.60 -17.64
N LYS A 86 -23.69 4.09 -17.87
CA LYS A 86 -24.93 3.31 -17.95
C LYS A 86 -25.03 2.69 -19.32
#